data_AF-A0A942SXE8-F1
#
_entry.id   AF-A0A942SXE8-F1
#
_cell.length_a   1.000
_cell.length_b   1.000
_cell.length_c   1.000
_cell.angle_alpha   90.00
_cell.angle_beta   90.00
_cell.angle_gamma   90.00
#
_symmetry.space_group_name_H-M   'P 1'
#
loop_
_entity.id
_entity.type
_entity.pdbx_description
1 polymer ?
#
loop_
_entity_poly.entity_id
_entity_poly.type
_entity_poly.pdbx_seq_one_letter_code
_entity_poly.pdbx_strand_id
1 'polypeptide(L)'
;MSIKNTGSKDCHMDLGSSQQVLTISSGEEQYWSSKDCQTGGTNQDVTIKAGQTLTTPSIAWDRTRSSASTCDSSRPSVTGGGASYHLSVGVGNLESKESAQFILN
;
A
#
# COMPACT_ATOMS: atom_id res chain seq x y z
N MET A 1 -7.15 0.82 -0.59
CA MET A 1 -7.14 1.63 0.67
C MET A 1 -8.20 2.73 0.57
N SER A 2 -8.49 3.47 1.64
CA SER A 2 -9.36 4.66 1.56
C SER A 2 -8.63 5.92 2.02
N ILE A 3 -8.98 7.06 1.41
CA ILE A 3 -8.39 8.37 1.66
C ILE A 3 -9.53 9.33 1.95
N LYS A 4 -9.50 9.99 3.11
CA LYS A 4 -10.53 10.92 3.54
C LYS A 4 -9.96 12.32 3.70
N ASN A 5 -10.55 13.30 3.02
CA ASN A 5 -10.27 14.70 3.31
C ASN A 5 -11.05 15.10 4.59
N THR A 6 -10.34 15.24 5.71
CA THR A 6 -10.93 15.67 6.99
C THR A 6 -10.95 17.19 7.17
N GLY A 7 -10.45 17.95 6.19
CA GLY A 7 -10.45 19.41 6.21
C GLY A 7 -11.78 20.02 5.77
N SER A 8 -11.87 21.35 5.86
CA SER A 8 -13.04 22.15 5.47
C SER A 8 -12.95 22.73 4.06
N LYS A 9 -11.85 22.47 3.34
CA LYS A 9 -11.62 22.91 1.96
C LYS A 9 -11.29 21.71 1.07
N ASP A 10 -11.53 21.87 -0.23
CA ASP A 10 -11.13 20.89 -1.23
C ASP A 10 -9.60 20.75 -1.25
N CYS A 11 -9.14 19.52 -1.46
CA CYS A 11 -7.72 19.16 -1.55
C CYS A 11 -7.42 18.63 -2.94
N HIS A 12 -6.27 18.99 -3.50
CA HIS A 12 -5.76 18.42 -4.75
C HIS A 12 -4.55 17.56 -4.43
N MET A 13 -4.54 16.32 -4.92
CA MET A 13 -3.40 15.43 -4.78
C MET A 13 -3.32 14.43 -5.93
N ASP A 14 -2.10 14.01 -6.25
CA ASP A 14 -1.87 12.90 -7.16
C ASP A 14 -2.14 11.58 -6.42
N LEU A 15 -3.19 10.87 -6.84
CA LEU A 15 -3.59 9.55 -6.36
C LEU A 15 -3.19 8.44 -7.33
N GLY A 16 -2.30 8.72 -8.26
CA GLY A 16 -1.79 7.75 -9.20
C GLY A 16 -1.08 6.58 -8.53
N SER A 17 -1.00 5.44 -9.23
CA SER A 17 -0.24 4.28 -8.75
C SER A 17 1.25 4.57 -8.58
N SER A 18 1.77 5.63 -9.23
CA SER A 18 3.11 6.16 -8.99
C SER A 18 3.30 6.69 -7.57
N GLN A 19 2.23 7.18 -6.92
CA GLN A 19 2.25 7.79 -5.59
C GLN A 19 1.87 6.82 -4.48
N GLN A 20 1.06 5.79 -4.78
CA GLN A 20 0.56 4.84 -3.78
C GLN A 20 1.61 3.79 -3.40
N VAL A 21 1.71 3.50 -2.09
CA VAL A 21 2.55 2.44 -1.52
C VAL A 21 1.72 1.63 -0.52
N LEU A 22 1.73 0.32 -0.66
CA LEU A 22 1.26 -0.63 0.34
C LEU A 22 2.47 -1.45 0.80
N THR A 23 2.64 -1.58 2.11
CA THR A 23 3.76 -2.30 2.72
C THR A 23 3.22 -3.33 3.69
N ILE A 24 3.75 -4.55 3.60
CA ILE A 24 3.41 -5.64 4.50
C ILE A 24 4.63 -5.98 5.36
N SER A 25 4.45 -6.00 6.67
CA SER A 25 5.50 -6.30 7.64
C SER A 25 5.07 -7.36 8.67
N SER A 26 6.05 -7.92 9.36
CA SER A 26 5.84 -8.71 10.58
C SER A 26 6.95 -8.35 11.58
N GLY A 27 6.57 -7.89 12.76
CA GLY A 27 7.50 -7.21 13.66
C GLY A 27 8.11 -5.97 13.00
N GLU A 28 9.43 -5.85 13.03
CA GLU A 28 10.18 -4.75 12.39
C GLU A 28 10.56 -5.05 10.93
N GLU A 29 10.31 -6.27 10.45
CA GLU A 29 10.75 -6.72 9.13
C GLU A 29 9.69 -6.43 8.06
N GLN A 30 10.11 -5.77 6.96
CA GLN A 30 9.30 -5.66 5.75
C GLN A 30 9.37 -6.97 4.96
N TYR A 31 8.20 -7.52 4.63
CA TYR A 31 8.06 -8.73 3.79
C TYR A 31 7.79 -8.37 2.34
N TRP A 32 6.97 -7.35 2.10
CA TRP A 32 6.55 -7.00 0.75
C TRP A 32 6.22 -5.51 0.63
N SER A 33 6.45 -4.94 -0.54
CA SER A 33 5.97 -3.61 -0.90
C SER A 33 5.40 -3.61 -2.32
N SER A 34 4.29 -2.91 -2.52
CA SER A 34 3.71 -2.67 -3.85
C SER A 34 4.66 -1.91 -4.80
N LYS A 35 5.69 -1.25 -4.26
CA LYS A 35 6.71 -0.55 -5.05
C LYS A 35 7.79 -1.48 -5.56
N ASP A 36 8.00 -2.62 -4.91
CA ASP A 36 8.98 -3.58 -5.36
C ASP A 36 8.58 -4.11 -6.73
N CYS A 37 9.41 -3.81 -7.72
CA CYS A 37 9.23 -4.23 -9.11
C CYS A 37 8.00 -3.63 -9.79
N GLN A 38 7.46 -2.54 -9.25
CA GLN A 38 6.43 -1.78 -9.97
C GLN A 38 7.03 -1.17 -11.24
N THR A 39 6.39 -1.45 -12.38
CA THR A 39 6.69 -0.80 -13.65
C THR A 39 5.48 -0.05 -14.17
N GLY A 40 5.69 1.09 -14.85
CA GLY A 40 4.60 1.81 -15.51
C GLY A 40 3.56 2.43 -14.56
N GLY A 41 4.00 2.86 -13.36
CA GLY A 41 3.13 3.64 -12.47
C GLY A 41 2.60 4.89 -13.18
N THR A 42 1.33 5.20 -12.97
CA THR A 42 0.66 6.36 -13.56
C THR A 42 0.40 7.43 -12.52
N ASN A 43 0.37 8.69 -12.96
CA ASN A 43 -0.11 9.81 -12.16
C ASN A 43 -1.60 10.01 -12.39
N GLN A 44 -2.31 10.47 -11.38
CA GLN A 44 -3.73 10.80 -11.45
C GLN A 44 -4.04 11.95 -10.50
N ASP A 45 -4.14 13.16 -11.05
CA ASP A 45 -4.56 14.33 -10.27
C ASP A 45 -6.04 14.23 -9.90
N VAL A 46 -6.31 14.27 -8.59
CA VAL A 46 -7.66 14.14 -8.05
C VAL A 46 -7.97 15.28 -7.10
N THR A 47 -9.15 15.87 -7.28
CA THR A 47 -9.76 16.78 -6.30
C THR A 47 -10.58 15.96 -5.30
N ILE A 48 -10.22 16.01 -4.03
CA ILE A 48 -10.96 15.42 -2.93
C ILE A 48 -11.72 16.53 -2.21
N LYS A 49 -13.05 16.55 -2.36
CA LYS A 49 -13.89 17.56 -1.73
C LYS A 49 -13.79 17.49 -0.21
N ALA A 50 -14.06 18.60 0.47
CA ALA A 50 -14.15 18.62 1.94
C ALA A 50 -15.08 17.50 2.45
N GLY A 51 -14.58 16.67 3.38
CA GLY A 51 -15.31 15.53 3.94
C GLY A 51 -15.41 14.28 3.05
N GLN A 52 -15.01 14.36 1.77
CA GLN A 52 -15.11 13.23 0.84
C GLN A 52 -14.12 12.12 1.21
N THR A 53 -14.58 10.88 1.02
CA THR A 53 -13.73 9.69 1.09
C THR A 53 -13.65 9.06 -0.30
N LEU A 54 -12.45 8.74 -0.74
CA LEU A 54 -12.17 8.00 -1.96
C LEU A 54 -11.61 6.62 -1.60
N THR A 55 -11.93 5.63 -2.41
CA THR A 55 -11.40 4.27 -2.28
C THR A 55 -10.55 3.97 -3.50
N THR A 56 -9.33 3.52 -3.28
CA THR A 56 -8.45 3.07 -4.37
C THR A 56 -8.69 1.59 -4.67
N PRO A 57 -8.44 1.14 -5.92
CA PRO A 57 -8.49 -0.27 -6.27
C PRO A 57 -7.65 -1.13 -5.31
N SER A 58 -8.09 -2.36 -5.07
CA SER A 58 -7.29 -3.32 -4.30
C SER A 58 -6.12 -3.85 -5.11
N ILE A 59 -5.01 -4.12 -4.44
CA ILE A 59 -3.87 -4.85 -4.98
C ILE A 59 -3.87 -6.23 -4.32
N ALA A 60 -3.80 -7.28 -5.14
CA ALA A 60 -3.64 -8.63 -4.63
C ALA A 60 -2.19 -8.87 -4.26
N TRP A 61 -1.95 -9.32 -3.03
CA TRP A 61 -0.66 -9.86 -2.62
C TRP A 61 -0.67 -11.37 -2.80
N ASP A 62 0.30 -11.89 -3.54
CA ASP A 62 0.48 -13.31 -3.84
C ASP A 62 1.10 -14.12 -2.68
N ARG A 63 1.26 -13.50 -1.50
CA ARG A 63 1.87 -14.10 -0.31
C ARG A 63 3.34 -14.48 -0.51
N THR A 64 4.07 -13.70 -1.32
CA THR A 64 5.52 -13.82 -1.47
C THR A 64 6.26 -12.62 -0.89
N ARG A 65 7.53 -12.82 -0.54
CA ARG A 65 8.42 -11.70 -0.18
C ARG A 65 8.80 -10.90 -1.43
N SER A 66 9.09 -9.61 -1.27
CA SER A 66 9.64 -8.80 -2.37
C SER A 66 10.75 -7.87 -1.91
N SER A 67 11.63 -7.56 -2.85
CA SER A 67 12.53 -6.41 -2.83
C SER A 67 12.78 -5.93 -4.26
N ALA A 68 13.42 -4.77 -4.41
CA ALA A 68 13.85 -4.27 -5.72
C ALA A 68 14.79 -5.22 -6.49
N SER A 69 15.43 -6.19 -5.82
CA SER A 69 16.33 -7.16 -6.47
C SER A 69 15.66 -8.47 -6.88
N THR A 70 14.37 -8.67 -6.54
CA THR A 70 13.64 -9.92 -6.81
C THR A 70 12.63 -9.80 -7.95
N CYS A 71 12.86 -8.89 -8.90
CA CYS A 71 11.93 -8.60 -10.00
C CYS A 71 11.92 -9.69 -11.07
N ASP A 72 13.08 -10.28 -11.33
CA ASP A 72 13.27 -11.28 -12.39
C ASP A 72 13.57 -12.68 -11.82
N SER A 73 13.26 -12.90 -10.54
CA SER A 73 13.54 -14.15 -9.83
C SER A 73 12.29 -14.71 -9.16
N SER A 74 12.32 -16.00 -8.87
CA SER A 74 11.34 -16.59 -7.94
C SER A 74 11.46 -15.93 -6.57
N ARG A 75 10.32 -15.70 -5.93
CA ARG A 75 10.20 -15.08 -4.61
C ARG A 75 9.78 -16.13 -3.59
N PRO A 76 10.40 -16.16 -2.40
CA PRO A 76 10.02 -17.11 -1.38
C PRO A 76 8.62 -16.77 -0.84
N SER A 77 7.80 -17.80 -0.63
CA SER A 77 6.51 -17.67 0.04
C SER A 77 6.70 -17.21 1.49
N VAL A 78 5.74 -16.45 2.00
CA VAL A 78 5.70 -16.08 3.41
C VAL A 78 5.08 -17.18 4.26
N THR A 79 5.32 -17.11 5.57
CA THR A 79 4.75 -18.04 6.54
C THR A 79 3.22 -17.89 6.60
N GLY A 80 2.49 -18.99 6.45
CA GLY A 80 1.04 -19.08 6.73
C GLY A 80 0.75 -19.71 8.08
N GLY A 81 -0.40 -20.38 8.23
CA GLY A 81 -0.68 -21.22 9.40
C GLY A 81 -0.89 -20.45 10.70
N GLY A 82 -1.48 -19.26 10.66
CA GLY A 82 -1.73 -18.41 11.82
C GLY A 82 -0.70 -17.29 12.01
N ALA A 83 0.22 -17.11 11.08
CA ALA A 83 1.20 -16.03 11.12
C ALA A 83 0.54 -14.64 11.02
N SER A 84 1.05 -13.69 11.81
CA SER A 84 0.54 -12.33 11.90
C SER A 84 1.36 -11.36 11.05
N TYR A 85 0.65 -10.50 10.33
CA TYR A 85 1.21 -9.46 9.48
C TYR A 85 0.49 -8.14 9.69
N HIS A 86 1.14 -7.05 9.31
CA HIS A 86 0.61 -5.70 9.35
C HIS A 86 0.66 -5.08 7.96
N LEU A 87 -0.44 -4.44 7.54
CA LEU A 87 -0.53 -3.65 6.32
C LEU A 87 -0.47 -2.17 6.68
N SER A 88 0.56 -1.48 6.18
CA SER A 88 0.65 -0.02 6.18
C SER A 88 0.42 0.50 4.76
N VAL A 89 -0.16 1.70 4.65
CA VAL A 89 -0.45 2.32 3.36
C VAL A 89 0.02 3.77 3.33
N GLY A 90 0.45 4.23 2.17
CA GLY A 90 0.89 5.61 1.97
C GLY A 90 0.56 6.11 0.57
N VAL A 91 0.47 7.43 0.43
CA VAL A 91 0.27 8.13 -0.85
C VAL A 91 1.09 9.42 -0.85
N GLY A 92 2.06 9.51 -1.75
CA GLY A 92 2.99 10.63 -1.78
C GLY A 92 3.79 10.70 -0.47
N ASN A 93 3.64 11.79 0.28
CA ASN A 93 4.26 11.98 1.60
C ASN A 93 3.32 11.68 2.78
N LEU A 94 2.12 11.17 2.52
CA LEU A 94 1.16 10.82 3.55
C LEU A 94 1.28 9.33 3.88
N GLU A 95 1.35 9.01 5.16
CA GLU A 95 1.37 7.64 5.68
C GLU A 95 0.16 7.38 6.59
N SER A 96 -0.31 6.14 6.60
CA SER A 96 -1.28 5.69 7.59
C SER A 96 -0.71 5.82 8.99
N LYS A 97 -1.46 6.45 9.90
CA LYS A 97 -1.06 6.59 11.31
C LYS A 97 -0.86 5.24 11.99
N GLU A 98 -1.70 4.28 11.64
CA GLU A 98 -1.71 2.94 12.19
C GLU A 98 -1.66 1.92 11.05
N SER A 99 -1.08 0.76 11.33
CA SER A 99 -1.14 -0.39 10.44
C SER A 99 -2.35 -1.28 10.77
N ALA A 100 -2.85 -1.99 9.77
CA ALA A 100 -3.93 -2.97 9.95
C ALA A 100 -3.33 -4.38 10.11
N GLN A 101 -3.58 -5.03 11.25
CA GLN A 101 -3.17 -6.41 11.48
C GLN A 101 -4.07 -7.40 10.72
N PHE A 102 -3.47 -8.46 10.18
CA PHE A 102 -4.19 -9.59 9.61
C PHE A 102 -3.42 -10.90 9.82
N ILE A 103 -4.16 -12.02 9.81
CA ILE A 103 -3.61 -13.37 10.00
C ILE A 103 -3.67 -14.12 8.67
N LEU A 104 -2.56 -14.77 8.30
CA LEU A 104 -2.54 -15.72 7.19
C LEU A 104 -2.78 -17.13 7.70
N ASN A 105 -3.92 -17.71 7.31
CA ASN A 105 -4.25 -19.13 7.51
C ASN A 105 -3.57 -19.99 6.45
#